data_AF-A0A5M8PX43-F1
#
_entry.id   AF-A0A5M8PX43-F1
#
_cell.length_a   1.000
_cell.length_b   1.000
_cell.length_c   1.000
_cell.angle_alpha   90.00
_cell.angle_beta   90.00
_cell.angle_gamma   90.00
#
_symmetry.space_group_name_H-M   'P 1'
#
loop_
_entity.id
_entity.type
_entity.pdbx_description
1 polymer ?
#
loop_
_entity_poly.entity_id
_entity_poly.type
_entity_poly.pdbx_seq_one_letter_code
_entity_poly.pdbx_strand_id
1 'polypeptide(L)'
;MASQPVPTSTPLSSLTPSSSSPAPHQLPPLPYCLRDHKRNIAIVWTLLALDAAILPLVLFYPLWFASDLNPAYIFAVTTSVFGLISGAEWAVRTWLLWRWEGLRPLGVDGPGGRWAFDFFHWSYSIGYTIALIELIIGAAPFRPIVRLCALPAPSFILFFGLLLLTFQVYCHLGFETPFRISSLPRGVPMRPLIYTILEDVIAVDTKCGRGYREQLKKRYEASPMFRGMLKRLNLFWGLPATVLGAGIVALVWIPQVPETVAYGIGWGVPPLWIGLWVVITIWWVQSALRKEKEEWCKHGTIC
;
A
#
# COMPACT_ATOMS: atom_id res chain seq x y z
N MET A 1 -15.59 -2.46 -50.78
CA MET A 1 -14.20 -2.88 -50.53
C MET A 1 -13.97 -2.99 -49.03
N ALA A 2 -13.72 -4.22 -48.59
CA ALA A 2 -13.14 -4.68 -47.32
C ALA A 2 -13.57 -4.01 -46.00
N SER A 3 -14.53 -4.66 -45.34
CA SER A 3 -14.67 -4.72 -43.87
C SER A 3 -13.37 -5.23 -43.23
N GLN A 4 -12.70 -4.38 -42.45
CA GLN A 4 -11.59 -4.78 -41.58
C GLN A 4 -12.16 -5.41 -40.30
N PRO A 5 -11.74 -6.63 -39.91
CA PRO A 5 -12.18 -7.24 -38.66
C PRO A 5 -11.49 -6.60 -37.45
N VAL A 6 -12.31 -6.30 -36.44
CA VAL A 6 -11.91 -5.89 -35.09
C VAL A 6 -10.94 -6.94 -34.52
N PRO A 7 -9.84 -6.56 -33.83
CA PRO A 7 -8.97 -7.53 -33.20
C PRO A 7 -9.75 -8.26 -32.10
N THR A 8 -9.96 -9.56 -32.31
CA THR A 8 -10.55 -10.50 -31.38
C THR A 8 -9.83 -10.38 -30.04
N SER A 9 -10.58 -10.00 -29.00
CA SER A 9 -10.13 -10.07 -27.62
C SER A 9 -9.74 -11.51 -27.32
N THR A 10 -8.46 -11.71 -27.01
CA THR A 10 -7.98 -12.96 -26.43
C THR A 10 -8.80 -13.22 -25.16
N PRO A 11 -9.51 -14.36 -25.04
CA PRO A 11 -10.25 -14.66 -23.83
C PRO A 11 -9.27 -14.78 -22.68
N LEU A 12 -9.57 -14.11 -21.57
CA LEU A 12 -8.92 -14.25 -20.27
C LEU A 12 -9.23 -15.64 -19.66
N SER A 13 -8.96 -16.72 -20.41
CA SER A 13 -9.36 -18.10 -20.07
C SER A 13 -8.18 -19.06 -19.88
N SER A 14 -6.94 -18.57 -19.73
CA SER A 14 -5.77 -19.44 -19.49
C SER A 14 -5.18 -19.37 -18.08
N LEU A 15 -5.91 -18.79 -17.11
CA LEU A 15 -5.63 -19.02 -15.69
C LEU A 15 -6.77 -19.85 -15.10
N THR A 16 -6.91 -21.08 -15.58
CA THR A 16 -7.59 -22.12 -14.81
C THR A 16 -6.82 -22.27 -13.49
N PRO A 17 -7.44 -21.99 -12.32
CA PRO A 17 -6.86 -22.50 -11.09
C PRO A 17 -6.90 -24.02 -11.21
N SER A 18 -5.78 -24.69 -10.94
CA SER A 18 -5.81 -26.12 -10.66
C SER A 18 -6.87 -26.35 -9.58
N SER A 19 -8.05 -26.82 -9.98
CA SER A 19 -9.19 -27.11 -9.10
C SER A 19 -8.99 -28.41 -8.32
N SER A 20 -7.75 -28.86 -8.16
CA SER A 20 -7.43 -29.84 -7.15
C SER A 20 -7.64 -29.16 -5.79
N SER A 21 -8.77 -29.47 -5.14
CA SER A 21 -8.83 -29.31 -3.69
C SER A 21 -7.55 -29.93 -3.13
N PRO A 22 -6.72 -29.17 -2.38
CA PRO A 22 -5.51 -29.73 -1.81
C PRO A 22 -5.92 -30.98 -1.03
N ALA A 23 -5.13 -32.05 -1.13
CA ALA A 23 -5.30 -33.20 -0.24
C ALA A 23 -5.44 -32.67 1.19
N PRO A 24 -6.26 -33.28 2.07
CA PRO A 24 -6.61 -32.73 3.39
C PRO A 24 -5.41 -32.37 4.29
N HIS A 25 -4.19 -32.76 3.92
CA HIS A 25 -2.94 -32.51 4.62
C HIS A 25 -2.00 -31.49 3.93
N GLN A 26 -2.31 -31.01 2.73
CA GLN A 26 -1.44 -30.09 1.99
C GLN A 26 -1.69 -28.64 2.41
N LEU A 27 -0.57 -27.94 2.65
CA LEU A 27 -0.54 -26.51 2.94
C LEU A 27 -1.33 -25.72 1.88
N PRO A 28 -2.37 -24.93 2.23
CA PRO A 28 -3.07 -24.12 1.25
C PRO A 28 -2.06 -23.25 0.48
N PRO A 29 -1.93 -23.40 -0.85
CA PRO A 29 -0.95 -22.64 -1.60
C PRO A 29 -1.34 -21.17 -1.62
N LEU A 30 -0.35 -20.28 -1.64
CA LEU A 30 -0.54 -18.90 -2.07
C LEU A 30 -0.30 -18.90 -3.58
N PRO A 31 -1.31 -18.58 -4.40
CA PRO A 31 -1.26 -18.79 -5.85
C PRO A 31 -0.34 -17.77 -6.55
N TYR A 32 0.20 -16.82 -5.80
CA TYR A 32 1.01 -15.73 -6.32
C TYR A 32 2.44 -15.79 -5.77
N CYS A 33 3.39 -15.99 -6.68
CA CYS A 33 4.82 -15.85 -6.38
C CYS A 33 5.30 -14.46 -6.81
N LEU A 34 5.63 -13.61 -5.82
CA LEU A 34 6.30 -12.31 -6.03
C LEU A 34 7.58 -12.41 -6.88
N ARG A 35 8.17 -13.61 -6.93
CA ARG A 35 9.41 -13.88 -7.67
C ARG A 35 9.25 -13.80 -9.18
N ASP A 36 8.05 -14.06 -9.71
CA ASP A 36 7.81 -14.10 -11.15
C ASP A 36 7.58 -12.69 -11.72
N HIS A 37 7.30 -11.72 -10.84
CA HIS A 37 6.95 -10.35 -11.20
C HIS A 37 7.99 -9.31 -10.70
N LYS A 38 9.20 -9.75 -10.31
CA LYS A 38 10.25 -8.88 -9.74
C LYS A 38 10.55 -7.65 -10.59
N ARG A 39 10.56 -7.78 -11.91
CA ARG A 39 10.83 -6.65 -12.83
C ARG A 39 9.74 -5.60 -12.75
N ASN A 40 8.46 -6.00 -12.79
CA ASN A 40 7.34 -5.07 -12.72
C ASN A 40 7.27 -4.40 -11.34
N ILE A 41 7.49 -5.18 -10.28
CA ILE A 41 7.56 -4.66 -8.91
C ILE A 41 8.71 -3.65 -8.80
N ALA A 42 9.91 -3.96 -9.30
CA ALA A 42 11.05 -3.05 -9.26
C ALA A 42 10.78 -1.75 -10.04
N ILE A 43 10.14 -1.82 -11.23
CA ILE A 43 9.78 -0.64 -12.02
C ILE A 43 8.81 0.24 -11.24
N VAL A 44 7.71 -0.33 -10.71
CA VAL A 44 6.71 0.42 -9.95
C VAL A 44 7.33 1.06 -8.71
N TRP A 45 8.12 0.30 -7.94
CA TRP A 45 8.84 0.84 -6.78
C TRP A 45 9.82 1.95 -7.13
N THR A 46 10.51 1.83 -8.26
CA THR A 46 11.44 2.87 -8.74
C THR A 46 10.68 4.13 -9.13
N LEU A 47 9.55 4.01 -9.83
CA LEU A 47 8.71 5.14 -10.21
C LEU A 47 8.09 5.82 -8.99
N LEU A 48 7.63 5.05 -8.00
CA LEU A 48 7.12 5.58 -6.73
C LEU A 48 8.21 6.27 -5.92
N ALA A 49 9.41 5.71 -5.84
CA ALA A 49 10.54 6.36 -5.17
C ALA A 49 10.95 7.65 -5.89
N LEU A 50 10.88 7.67 -7.22
CA LEU A 50 11.17 8.85 -8.02
C LEU A 50 10.13 9.95 -7.80
N ASP A 51 8.84 9.60 -7.81
CA ASP A 51 7.71 10.51 -7.57
C ASP A 51 7.69 11.05 -6.13
N ALA A 52 7.88 10.16 -5.15
CA ALA A 52 7.70 10.49 -3.73
C ALA A 52 8.96 11.04 -3.03
N ALA A 53 10.14 10.98 -3.64
CA ALA A 53 11.40 11.37 -3.00
C ALA A 53 12.28 12.24 -3.90
N ILE A 54 12.61 11.71 -5.08
CA ILE A 54 13.65 12.30 -5.92
C ILE A 54 13.14 13.58 -6.55
N LEU A 55 11.95 13.58 -7.15
CA LEU A 55 11.40 14.74 -7.84
C LEU A 55 11.20 15.95 -6.93
N PRO A 56 10.57 15.83 -5.74
CA PRO A 56 10.44 16.95 -4.81
C PRO A 56 11.79 17.57 -4.43
N LEU A 57 12.80 16.75 -4.14
CA LEU A 57 14.12 17.23 -3.72
C LEU A 57 14.94 17.80 -4.89
N VAL A 58 14.99 17.11 -6.03
CA VAL A 58 15.77 17.48 -7.21
C VAL A 58 15.16 18.69 -7.93
N LEU A 59 13.86 18.94 -7.81
CA LEU A 59 13.26 20.17 -8.30
C LEU A 59 13.44 21.31 -7.28
N PHE A 60 13.15 21.07 -6.00
CA PHE A 60 13.18 22.13 -4.99
C PHE A 60 14.57 22.75 -4.82
N TYR A 61 15.62 21.96 -4.56
CA TYR A 61 16.93 22.51 -4.19
C TYR A 61 17.59 23.34 -5.31
N PRO A 62 17.67 22.86 -6.56
CA PRO A 62 18.21 23.66 -7.66
C PRO A 62 17.39 24.92 -7.92
N LEU A 63 16.05 24.84 -7.92
CA LEU A 63 15.21 26.02 -8.14
C LEU A 63 15.34 27.01 -6.98
N TRP A 64 15.46 26.54 -5.74
CA TRP A 64 15.58 27.40 -4.56
C TRP A 64 16.92 28.13 -4.45
N PHE A 65 18.02 27.46 -4.82
CA PHE A 65 19.36 28.00 -4.63
C PHE A 65 20.02 28.55 -5.91
N ALA A 66 19.60 28.10 -7.09
CA ALA A 66 20.25 28.47 -8.36
C ALA A 66 19.33 29.27 -9.31
N SER A 67 18.12 29.65 -8.87
CA SER A 67 17.21 30.48 -9.67
C SER A 67 16.70 31.68 -8.89
N ASP A 68 16.37 32.76 -9.61
CA ASP A 68 15.74 33.96 -9.05
C ASP A 68 14.20 33.88 -9.06
N LEU A 69 13.64 32.67 -9.18
CA LEU A 69 12.20 32.47 -9.22
C LEU A 69 11.57 32.80 -7.86
N ASN A 70 10.38 33.38 -7.91
CA ASN A 70 9.58 33.54 -6.70
C ASN A 70 9.29 32.15 -6.09
N PRO A 71 9.43 31.96 -4.76
CA PRO A 71 9.05 30.75 -4.06
C PRO A 71 7.70 30.15 -4.48
N ALA A 72 6.69 30.98 -4.74
CA ALA A 72 5.39 30.51 -5.21
C ALA A 72 5.48 29.73 -6.54
N TYR A 73 6.30 30.16 -7.49
CA TYR A 73 6.52 29.44 -8.74
C TYR A 73 7.31 28.14 -8.52
N ILE A 74 8.30 28.16 -7.63
CA ILE A 74 9.08 26.96 -7.28
C ILE A 74 8.16 25.85 -6.74
N PHE A 75 7.27 26.21 -5.81
CA PHE A 75 6.33 25.25 -5.24
C PHE A 75 5.21 24.87 -6.21
N ALA A 76 4.75 25.78 -7.07
CA ALA A 76 3.79 25.42 -8.13
C ALA A 76 4.36 24.38 -9.09
N VAL A 77 5.60 24.58 -9.56
CA VAL A 77 6.30 23.61 -10.44
C VAL A 77 6.47 22.27 -9.71
N THR A 78 7.05 22.30 -8.50
CA THR A 78 7.35 21.07 -7.74
C THR A 78 6.08 20.29 -7.41
N THR A 79 5.00 20.99 -7.01
CA THR A 79 3.71 20.37 -6.67
C THR A 79 2.98 19.84 -7.90
N SER A 80 3.11 20.49 -9.06
CA SER A 80 2.44 20.03 -10.30
C SER A 80 2.99 18.71 -10.85
N VAL A 81 4.26 18.41 -10.56
CA VAL A 81 4.92 17.17 -10.99
C VAL A 81 4.71 16.05 -9.96
N PHE A 82 4.58 16.42 -8.68
CA PHE A 82 4.35 15.46 -7.60
C PHE A 82 2.98 14.78 -7.70
N GLY A 83 2.95 13.47 -7.45
CA GLY A 83 1.72 12.71 -7.33
C GLY A 83 1.13 12.30 -8.68
N LEU A 84 1.85 12.52 -9.79
CA LEU A 84 1.42 12.04 -11.10
C LEU A 84 1.41 10.51 -11.15
N ILE A 85 2.46 9.86 -10.63
CA ILE A 85 2.53 8.39 -10.59
C ILE A 85 1.55 7.87 -9.55
N SER A 86 1.57 8.42 -8.34
CA SER A 86 0.68 8.02 -7.25
C SER A 86 -0.81 8.21 -7.59
N GLY A 87 -1.15 9.29 -8.30
CA GLY A 87 -2.48 9.59 -8.81
C GLY A 87 -2.89 8.73 -10.00
N ALA A 88 -1.95 8.38 -10.88
CA ALA A 88 -2.21 7.42 -11.95
C ALA A 88 -2.48 6.01 -11.39
N GLU A 89 -1.70 5.56 -10.41
CA GLU A 89 -1.95 4.30 -9.69
C GLU A 89 -3.34 4.31 -9.04
N TRP A 90 -3.66 5.40 -8.33
CA TRP A 90 -4.99 5.60 -7.74
C TRP A 90 -6.09 5.46 -8.80
N ALA A 91 -5.98 6.19 -9.92
CA ALA A 91 -6.99 6.19 -10.98
C ALA A 91 -7.14 4.82 -11.65
N VAL A 92 -6.04 4.13 -11.93
CA VAL A 92 -6.04 2.77 -12.48
C VAL A 92 -6.73 1.81 -11.50
N ARG A 93 -6.40 1.88 -10.21
CA ARG A 93 -7.01 1.03 -9.18
C ARG A 93 -8.52 1.29 -9.04
N THR A 94 -8.93 2.56 -9.04
CA THR A 94 -10.35 2.97 -9.05
C THR A 94 -11.07 2.38 -10.26
N TRP A 95 -10.49 2.54 -11.46
CA TRP A 95 -11.07 2.00 -12.70
C TRP A 95 -11.19 0.48 -12.67
N LEU A 96 -10.15 -0.22 -12.18
CA LEU A 96 -10.15 -1.68 -12.07
C LEU A 96 -11.27 -2.19 -11.15
N LEU A 97 -11.39 -1.63 -9.95
CA LEU A 97 -12.41 -2.01 -8.98
C LEU A 97 -13.83 -1.65 -9.47
N TRP A 98 -13.98 -0.50 -10.13
CA TRP A 98 -15.25 -0.06 -10.67
C TRP A 98 -15.71 -0.95 -11.84
N ARG A 99 -14.79 -1.31 -12.75
CA ARG A 99 -15.09 -2.03 -14.00
C ARG A 99 -15.18 -3.55 -13.84
N TRP A 100 -14.40 -4.17 -12.94
CA TRP A 100 -14.23 -5.62 -12.87
C TRP A 100 -14.67 -6.19 -11.52
N GLU A 101 -15.77 -6.94 -11.51
CA GLU A 101 -16.37 -7.48 -10.27
C GLU A 101 -15.48 -8.55 -9.60
N GLY A 102 -14.73 -9.30 -10.41
CA GLY A 102 -13.77 -10.31 -9.94
C GLY A 102 -12.58 -9.74 -9.17
N LEU A 103 -12.37 -8.41 -9.21
CA LEU A 103 -11.33 -7.72 -8.45
C LEU A 103 -11.86 -7.10 -7.15
N ARG A 104 -13.17 -7.11 -6.90
CA ARG A 104 -13.78 -6.55 -5.69
C ARG A 104 -13.67 -7.51 -4.48
N PRO A 105 -13.76 -6.99 -3.24
CA PRO A 105 -13.76 -7.82 -2.04
C PRO A 105 -14.85 -8.90 -2.03
N LEU A 106 -14.63 -9.98 -1.28
CA LEU A 106 -15.58 -11.09 -1.17
C LEU A 106 -16.88 -10.66 -0.48
N GLY A 107 -18.02 -11.19 -0.93
CA GLY A 107 -19.34 -10.89 -0.38
C GLY A 107 -19.91 -9.53 -0.81
N VAL A 108 -19.31 -8.91 -1.82
CA VAL A 108 -19.83 -7.73 -2.52
C VAL A 108 -20.25 -8.15 -3.92
N ASP A 109 -21.53 -8.54 -4.06
CA ASP A 109 -22.11 -8.97 -5.34
C ASP A 109 -23.28 -8.08 -5.75
N GLY A 110 -23.48 -7.94 -7.07
CA GLY A 110 -24.63 -7.26 -7.67
C GLY A 110 -24.43 -5.80 -8.09
N PRO A 111 -25.48 -5.16 -8.66
CA PRO A 111 -25.41 -3.83 -9.29
C PRO A 111 -24.97 -2.70 -8.36
N GLY A 112 -25.26 -2.83 -7.05
CA GLY A 112 -24.86 -1.87 -6.01
C GLY A 112 -23.40 -2.00 -5.56
N GLY A 113 -22.70 -3.09 -5.94
CA GLY A 113 -21.32 -3.35 -5.55
C GLY A 113 -20.25 -2.56 -6.30
N ARG A 114 -20.63 -1.76 -7.31
CA ARG A 114 -19.69 -1.04 -8.19
C ARG A 114 -18.84 0.02 -7.47
N TRP A 115 -19.33 0.53 -6.34
CA TRP A 115 -18.66 1.53 -5.51
C TRP A 115 -18.05 0.96 -4.22
N ALA A 116 -18.13 -0.35 -4.04
CA ALA A 116 -17.54 -1.03 -2.90
C ALA A 116 -16.05 -1.28 -3.17
N PHE A 117 -15.28 -0.20 -3.09
CA PHE A 117 -13.82 -0.29 -3.12
C PHE A 117 -13.31 -1.02 -1.88
N ASP A 118 -12.13 -1.61 -2.02
CA ASP A 118 -11.48 -2.28 -0.91
C ASP A 118 -10.91 -1.29 0.12
N PHE A 119 -10.63 -1.80 1.31
CA PHE A 119 -10.22 -0.99 2.45
C PHE A 119 -8.85 -0.34 2.23
N PHE A 120 -7.92 -1.02 1.54
CA PHE A 120 -6.66 -0.41 1.15
C PHE A 120 -6.89 0.79 0.25
N HIS A 121 -7.75 0.69 -0.77
CA HIS A 121 -8.04 1.80 -1.67
C HIS A 121 -8.64 3.01 -0.93
N TRP A 122 -9.56 2.79 0.01
CA TRP A 122 -10.11 3.87 0.83
C TRP A 122 -9.05 4.51 1.74
N SER A 123 -8.25 3.68 2.41
CA SER A 123 -7.17 4.16 3.29
C SER A 123 -6.11 4.94 2.50
N TYR A 124 -5.72 4.41 1.34
CA TYR A 124 -4.81 5.07 0.41
C TYR A 124 -5.38 6.40 -0.08
N SER A 125 -6.67 6.45 -0.43
CA SER A 125 -7.34 7.69 -0.85
C SER A 125 -7.35 8.77 0.23
N ILE A 126 -7.60 8.38 1.48
CA ILE A 126 -7.57 9.30 2.64
C ILE A 126 -6.14 9.84 2.84
N GLY A 127 -5.15 8.95 2.90
CA GLY A 127 -3.74 9.35 3.04
C GLY A 127 -3.28 10.27 1.91
N TYR A 128 -3.63 9.93 0.67
CA TYR A 128 -3.32 10.74 -0.51
C TYR A 128 -4.00 12.11 -0.48
N THR A 129 -5.24 12.17 0.00
CA THR A 129 -5.99 13.43 0.15
C THR A 129 -5.37 14.32 1.23
N ILE A 130 -4.91 13.77 2.36
CA ILE A 130 -4.17 14.52 3.38
C ILE A 130 -2.93 15.16 2.76
N ALA A 131 -2.12 14.37 2.04
CA ALA A 131 -0.92 14.85 1.35
C ALA A 131 -1.22 15.96 0.33
N LEU A 132 -2.29 15.82 -0.45
CA LEU A 132 -2.72 16.86 -1.40
C LEU A 132 -3.17 18.14 -0.70
N ILE A 133 -3.95 18.04 0.39
CA ILE A 133 -4.40 19.21 1.15
C ILE A 133 -3.21 19.98 1.70
N GLU A 134 -2.22 19.28 2.27
CA GLU A 134 -0.99 19.90 2.79
C GLU A 134 -0.22 20.63 1.69
N LEU A 135 -0.07 20.02 0.51
CA LEU A 135 0.59 20.66 -0.62
C LEU A 135 -0.17 21.88 -1.14
N ILE A 136 -1.49 21.76 -1.33
CA ILE A 136 -2.32 22.85 -1.85
C ILE A 136 -2.30 24.03 -0.88
N ILE A 137 -2.56 23.80 0.40
CA ILE A 137 -2.58 24.87 1.41
C ILE A 137 -1.18 25.47 1.59
N GLY A 138 -0.13 24.64 1.56
CA GLY A 138 1.25 25.11 1.71
C GLY A 138 1.72 25.94 0.51
N ALA A 139 1.34 25.57 -0.71
CA ALA A 139 1.79 26.22 -1.94
C ALA A 139 0.88 27.38 -2.40
N ALA A 140 -0.37 27.46 -1.95
CA ALA A 140 -1.33 28.48 -2.39
C ALA A 140 -0.93 29.95 -2.07
N PRO A 141 -0.34 30.27 -0.91
CA PRO A 141 0.00 31.65 -0.59
C PRO A 141 1.15 32.19 -1.44
N PHE A 142 1.17 33.51 -1.69
CA PHE A 142 2.27 34.18 -2.40
C PHE A 142 3.64 33.97 -1.71
N ARG A 143 3.63 33.79 -0.39
CA ARG A 143 4.77 33.27 0.39
C ARG A 143 4.43 31.85 0.86
N PRO A 144 4.88 30.81 0.16
CA PRO A 144 4.55 29.43 0.49
C PRO A 144 4.95 29.08 1.92
N ILE A 145 4.12 28.25 2.56
CA ILE A 145 4.40 27.69 3.87
C ILE A 145 5.26 26.44 3.66
N VAL A 146 6.56 26.64 3.47
CA VAL A 146 7.54 25.58 3.14
C VAL A 146 7.45 24.39 4.09
N ARG A 147 7.25 24.66 5.39
CA ARG A 147 7.08 23.63 6.42
C ARG A 147 5.86 22.75 6.16
N LEU A 148 4.73 23.32 5.74
CA LEU A 148 3.55 22.55 5.41
C LEU A 148 3.77 21.71 4.14
N CYS A 149 4.49 22.25 3.15
CA CYS A 149 4.90 21.51 1.96
C CYS A 149 5.90 20.38 2.24
N ALA A 150 6.48 20.29 3.44
CA ALA A 150 7.36 19.21 3.87
C ALA A 150 6.61 18.02 4.52
N LEU A 151 5.32 18.20 4.85
CA LEU A 151 4.52 17.21 5.57
C LEU A 151 3.88 16.06 4.76
N PRO A 152 3.70 16.11 3.42
CA PRO A 152 2.95 15.07 2.70
C PRO A 152 3.41 13.63 2.98
N ALA A 153 4.71 13.35 2.83
CA ALA A 153 5.26 12.04 3.09
C ALA A 153 5.18 11.61 4.57
N PRO A 154 5.61 12.42 5.57
CA PRO A 154 5.53 12.02 6.97
C PRO A 154 4.09 11.93 7.48
N SER A 155 3.16 12.77 7.04
CA SER A 155 1.73 12.66 7.37
C SER A 155 1.11 11.38 6.81
N PHE A 156 1.46 10.99 5.58
CA PHE A 156 1.03 9.73 5.00
C PHE A 156 1.56 8.52 5.79
N ILE A 157 2.84 8.51 6.17
CA ILE A 157 3.43 7.47 7.02
C ILE A 157 2.75 7.43 8.38
N LEU A 158 2.52 8.60 9.01
CA LEU A 158 1.87 8.70 10.31
C LEU A 158 0.45 8.14 10.27
N PHE A 159 -0.32 8.50 9.23
CA PHE A 159 -1.67 7.98 9.01
C PHE A 159 -1.68 6.45 8.93
N PHE A 160 -0.84 5.84 8.08
CA PHE A 160 -0.77 4.38 7.98
C PHE A 160 -0.22 3.73 9.25
N GLY A 161 0.74 4.35 9.93
CA GLY A 161 1.25 3.88 11.22
C GLY A 161 0.15 3.81 12.29
N LEU A 162 -0.63 4.89 12.44
CA LEU A 162 -1.77 4.94 13.36
C LEU A 162 -2.85 3.93 12.98
N LEU A 163 -3.11 3.74 11.68
CA LEU A 163 -4.07 2.75 11.20
C LEU A 163 -3.62 1.31 11.54
N LEU A 164 -2.35 0.99 11.32
CA LEU A 164 -1.74 -0.30 11.69
C LEU A 164 -1.84 -0.55 13.19
N LEU A 165 -1.52 0.45 14.03
CA LEU A 165 -1.60 0.35 15.48
C LEU A 165 -3.05 0.22 15.97
N THR A 166 -3.99 0.94 15.37
CA THR A 166 -5.42 0.83 15.70
C THR A 166 -5.91 -0.60 15.45
N PHE A 167 -5.59 -1.16 14.28
CA PHE A 167 -5.91 -2.56 13.98
C PHE A 167 -5.20 -3.53 14.93
N GLN A 168 -3.96 -3.25 15.31
CA GLN A 168 -3.21 -4.06 16.29
C GLN A 168 -3.94 -4.11 17.63
N VAL A 169 -4.40 -2.96 18.13
CA VAL A 169 -5.16 -2.86 19.39
C VAL A 169 -6.46 -3.63 19.30
N TYR A 170 -7.25 -3.44 18.23
CA TYR A 170 -8.48 -4.22 18.01
C TYR A 170 -8.21 -5.73 17.96
N CYS A 171 -7.16 -6.16 17.26
CA CYS A 171 -6.77 -7.56 17.18
C CYS A 171 -6.31 -8.13 18.53
N HIS A 172 -5.68 -7.32 19.37
CA HIS A 172 -5.17 -7.75 20.68
C HIS A 172 -6.29 -7.85 21.71
N LEU A 173 -7.24 -6.90 21.69
CA LEU A 173 -8.41 -6.87 22.56
C LEU A 173 -9.53 -7.83 22.12
N GLY A 174 -9.39 -8.47 20.95
CA GLY A 174 -10.38 -9.41 20.43
C GLY A 174 -11.68 -8.73 19.98
N PHE A 175 -11.63 -7.43 19.66
CA PHE A 175 -12.80 -6.70 19.21
C PHE A 175 -13.24 -7.17 17.81
N GLU A 176 -14.55 -7.21 17.64
CA GLU A 176 -15.18 -7.52 16.37
C GLU A 176 -15.10 -6.33 15.41
N THR A 177 -15.13 -6.62 14.12
CA THR A 177 -15.15 -5.61 13.07
C THR A 177 -16.42 -4.76 13.16
N PRO A 178 -16.31 -3.43 13.35
CA PRO A 178 -17.48 -2.56 13.49
C PRO A 178 -18.28 -2.40 12.18
N PHE A 179 -17.59 -2.53 11.05
CA PHE A 179 -18.13 -2.51 9.70
C PHE A 179 -17.30 -3.46 8.81
N ARG A 180 -17.71 -3.65 7.55
CA ARG A 180 -16.98 -4.51 6.60
C ARG A 180 -15.62 -3.92 6.27
N ILE A 181 -14.56 -4.72 6.40
CA ILE A 181 -13.20 -4.36 6.04
C ILE A 181 -12.77 -5.26 4.89
N SER A 182 -12.83 -4.75 3.67
CA SER A 182 -12.63 -5.54 2.45
C SER A 182 -13.48 -6.83 2.47
N SER A 183 -12.87 -8.00 2.39
CA SER A 183 -13.58 -9.28 2.40
C SER A 183 -14.03 -9.73 3.79
N LEU A 184 -13.60 -9.03 4.84
CA LEU A 184 -13.95 -9.35 6.21
C LEU A 184 -15.34 -8.75 6.53
N PRO A 185 -16.37 -9.58 6.79
CA PRO A 185 -17.70 -9.07 7.12
C PRO A 185 -17.70 -8.34 8.47
N ARG A 186 -18.81 -7.66 8.80
CA ARG A 186 -19.04 -7.04 10.10
C ARG A 186 -19.28 -8.13 11.17
N GLY A 187 -18.85 -7.90 12.41
CA GLY A 187 -19.14 -8.77 13.54
C GLY A 187 -18.25 -10.02 13.63
N VAL A 188 -17.07 -9.99 13.03
CA VAL A 188 -16.08 -11.08 13.15
C VAL A 188 -14.80 -10.57 13.79
N PRO A 189 -13.97 -11.44 14.41
CA PRO A 189 -12.71 -11.01 15.00
C PRO A 189 -11.81 -10.28 13.99
N MET A 190 -11.31 -9.11 14.39
CA MET A 190 -10.45 -8.27 13.56
C MET A 190 -9.20 -9.05 13.11
N ARG A 191 -8.83 -8.88 11.83
CA ARG A 191 -7.54 -9.34 11.28
C ARG A 191 -6.54 -8.20 11.27
N PRO A 192 -5.22 -8.46 11.39
CA PRO A 192 -4.21 -7.41 11.30
C PRO A 192 -4.33 -6.66 9.98
N LEU A 193 -4.10 -5.35 9.97
CA LEU A 193 -4.26 -4.53 8.76
C LEU A 193 -3.35 -5.01 7.62
N ILE A 194 -2.16 -5.54 7.92
CA ILE A 194 -1.29 -6.13 6.89
C ILE A 194 -1.96 -7.28 6.14
N TYR A 195 -2.84 -8.06 6.77
CA TYR A 195 -3.64 -9.06 6.06
C TYR A 195 -4.50 -8.40 4.98
N THR A 196 -5.19 -7.32 5.34
CA THR A 196 -6.07 -6.57 4.42
C THR A 196 -5.29 -5.89 3.31
N ILE A 197 -4.16 -5.25 3.62
CA ILE A 197 -3.27 -4.65 2.61
C ILE A 197 -2.79 -5.72 1.62
N LEU A 198 -2.32 -6.87 2.13
CA LEU A 198 -1.86 -7.97 1.30
C LEU A 198 -2.97 -8.53 0.40
N GLU A 199 -4.16 -8.71 0.97
CA GLU A 199 -5.35 -9.15 0.25
C GLU A 199 -5.67 -8.20 -0.91
N ASP A 200 -5.74 -6.91 -0.61
CA ASP A 200 -6.25 -5.89 -1.53
C ASP A 200 -5.24 -5.51 -2.61
N VAL A 201 -3.97 -5.33 -2.25
CA VAL A 201 -2.88 -5.01 -3.18
C VAL A 201 -2.71 -6.13 -4.20
N ILE A 202 -2.56 -7.38 -3.75
CA ILE A 202 -2.33 -8.50 -4.68
C ILE A 202 -3.59 -8.80 -5.49
N ALA A 203 -4.78 -8.77 -4.89
CA ALA A 203 -5.98 -9.06 -5.67
C ALA A 203 -6.19 -8.07 -6.82
N VAL A 204 -5.88 -6.78 -6.64
CA VAL A 204 -6.16 -5.75 -7.63
C VAL A 204 -4.96 -5.44 -8.51
N ASP A 205 -3.80 -5.14 -7.94
CA ASP A 205 -2.65 -4.60 -8.69
C ASP A 205 -1.98 -5.68 -9.53
N THR A 206 -2.07 -6.95 -9.10
CA THR A 206 -1.61 -8.10 -9.87
C THR A 206 -2.75 -8.83 -10.59
N LYS A 207 -3.99 -8.30 -10.47
CA LYS A 207 -5.22 -8.82 -11.10
C LYS A 207 -5.55 -10.28 -10.75
N CYS A 208 -5.04 -10.82 -9.64
CA CYS A 208 -5.35 -12.17 -9.19
C CYS A 208 -6.78 -12.32 -8.64
N GLY A 209 -7.42 -11.20 -8.27
CA GLY A 209 -8.84 -11.12 -7.93
C GLY A 209 -9.27 -12.00 -6.75
N ARG A 210 -10.54 -12.41 -6.77
CA ARG A 210 -11.20 -13.19 -5.72
C ARG A 210 -10.52 -14.53 -5.42
N GLY A 211 -9.95 -15.20 -6.42
CA GLY A 211 -9.26 -16.49 -6.23
C GLY A 211 -8.07 -16.37 -5.26
N TYR A 212 -7.30 -15.28 -5.34
CA TYR A 212 -6.24 -15.01 -4.36
C TYR A 212 -6.81 -14.75 -2.95
N ARG A 213 -7.89 -13.95 -2.85
CA ARG A 213 -8.52 -13.62 -1.56
C ARG A 213 -9.02 -14.87 -0.83
N GLU A 214 -9.64 -15.80 -1.54
CA GLU A 214 -10.11 -17.07 -0.99
C GLU A 214 -8.94 -17.95 -0.49
N GLN A 215 -7.86 -18.04 -1.26
CA GLN A 215 -6.69 -18.83 -0.86
C GLN A 215 -5.95 -18.21 0.32
N LEU A 216 -5.81 -16.88 0.34
CA LEU A 216 -5.25 -16.15 1.47
C LEU A 216 -6.08 -16.34 2.74
N LYS A 217 -7.42 -16.31 2.62
CA LYS A 217 -8.34 -16.61 3.73
C LYS A 217 -8.12 -18.03 4.26
N LYS A 218 -8.12 -19.04 3.38
CA LYS A 218 -7.87 -20.45 3.75
C LYS A 218 -6.52 -20.62 4.45
N ARG A 219 -5.46 -20.00 3.91
CA ARG A 219 -4.12 -20.03 4.50
C ARG A 219 -4.09 -19.45 5.91
N TYR A 220 -4.71 -18.28 6.08
CA TYR A 220 -4.79 -17.57 7.35
C TYR A 220 -5.56 -18.38 8.38
N GLU A 221 -6.68 -19.01 8.00
CA GLU A 221 -7.46 -19.84 8.91
C GLU A 221 -6.73 -21.14 9.29
N ALA A 222 -6.03 -21.75 8.35
CA ALA A 222 -5.32 -23.01 8.56
C ALA A 222 -4.02 -22.87 9.39
N SER A 223 -3.24 -21.80 9.19
CA SER A 223 -1.90 -21.71 9.79
C SER A 223 -1.80 -20.70 10.94
N PRO A 224 -1.60 -21.15 12.20
CA PRO A 224 -1.31 -20.25 13.30
C PRO A 224 0.03 -19.51 13.13
N MET A 225 1.02 -20.12 12.45
CA MET A 225 2.31 -19.49 12.17
C MET A 225 2.15 -18.32 11.19
N PHE A 226 1.36 -18.49 10.13
CA PHE A 226 1.04 -17.40 9.18
C PHE A 226 0.37 -16.24 9.90
N ARG A 227 -0.66 -16.53 10.71
CA ARG A 227 -1.38 -15.50 11.49
C ARG A 227 -0.45 -14.76 12.44
N GLY A 228 0.39 -15.50 13.16
CA GLY A 228 1.38 -14.93 14.07
C GLY A 228 2.40 -14.04 13.36
N MET A 229 2.87 -14.45 12.18
CA MET A 229 3.74 -13.63 11.34
C MET A 229 3.07 -12.31 10.95
N LEU A 230 1.83 -12.34 10.44
CA LEU A 230 1.12 -11.11 10.04
C LEU A 230 0.89 -10.16 11.22
N LYS A 231 0.53 -10.68 12.40
CA LYS A 231 0.40 -9.88 13.63
C LYS A 231 1.71 -9.18 14.02
N ARG A 232 2.84 -9.88 13.93
CA ARG A 232 4.16 -9.31 14.24
C ARG A 232 4.58 -8.27 13.21
N LEU A 233 4.36 -8.53 11.93
CA LEU A 233 4.61 -7.55 10.87
C LEU A 233 3.78 -6.29 11.07
N ASN A 234 2.51 -6.44 11.48
CA ASN A 234 1.61 -5.31 11.68
C ASN A 234 2.15 -4.34 12.73
N LEU A 235 2.66 -4.88 13.85
CA LEU A 235 3.34 -4.07 14.87
C LEU A 235 4.70 -3.54 14.39
N PHE A 236 5.49 -4.36 13.68
CA PHE A 236 6.82 -3.99 13.16
C PHE A 236 6.78 -2.81 12.19
N TRP A 237 5.71 -2.70 11.39
CA TRP A 237 5.48 -1.54 10.54
C TRP A 237 4.78 -0.41 11.30
N GLY A 238 3.74 -0.72 12.08
CA GLY A 238 2.89 0.30 12.71
C GLY A 238 3.63 1.17 13.71
N LEU A 239 4.35 0.55 14.67
CA LEU A 239 4.99 1.30 15.75
C LEU A 239 6.09 2.25 15.23
N PRO A 240 7.07 1.78 14.41
CA PRO A 240 8.10 2.68 13.90
C PRO A 240 7.55 3.71 12.90
N ALA A 241 6.53 3.38 12.09
CA ALA A 241 5.87 4.35 11.21
C ALA A 241 5.25 5.50 12.02
N THR A 242 4.52 5.19 13.09
CA THR A 242 3.93 6.21 13.96
C THR A 242 5.00 7.07 14.64
N VAL A 243 6.03 6.46 15.20
CA VAL A 243 7.12 7.20 15.87
C VAL A 243 7.87 8.09 14.88
N LEU A 244 8.22 7.57 13.71
CA LEU A 244 8.92 8.32 12.68
C LEU A 244 8.06 9.46 12.12
N GLY A 245 6.82 9.15 11.73
CA GLY A 245 5.89 10.12 11.17
C GLY A 245 5.61 11.26 12.15
N ALA A 246 5.27 10.93 13.40
CA ALA A 246 5.05 11.93 14.44
C ALA A 246 6.32 12.74 14.76
N GLY A 247 7.48 12.07 14.80
CA GLY A 247 8.77 12.71 15.03
C GLY A 247 9.13 13.72 13.94
N ILE A 248 8.95 13.37 12.66
CA ILE A 248 9.20 14.28 11.54
C ILE A 248 8.18 15.42 11.53
N VAL A 249 6.89 15.14 11.72
CA VAL A 249 5.85 16.17 11.80
C VAL A 249 6.21 17.19 12.89
N ALA A 250 6.58 16.72 14.09
CA ALA A 250 6.99 17.59 15.18
C ALA A 250 8.27 18.39 14.83
N LEU A 251 9.28 17.73 14.25
CA LEU A 251 10.55 18.35 13.87
C LEU A 251 10.36 19.48 12.85
N VAL A 252 9.49 19.28 11.86
CA VAL A 252 9.22 20.27 10.80
C VAL A 252 8.65 21.58 11.37
N TRP A 253 8.00 21.55 12.53
CA TRP A 253 7.47 22.75 13.19
C TRP A 253 8.40 23.39 14.22
N ILE A 254 9.59 22.82 14.46
CA ILE A 254 10.59 23.41 15.36
C ILE A 254 11.15 24.70 14.73
N PRO A 255 10.99 25.89 15.37
CA PRO A 255 11.42 27.16 14.78
C PRO A 255 12.92 27.25 14.47
N GLN A 256 13.74 26.54 15.24
CA GLN A 256 15.20 26.50 15.11
C GLN A 256 15.67 25.72 13.87
N VAL A 257 14.82 24.86 13.31
CA VAL A 257 15.15 24.10 12.10
C VAL A 257 14.88 25.00 10.88
N PRO A 258 15.87 25.25 10.01
CA PRO A 258 15.65 26.00 8.77
C PRO A 258 14.61 25.32 7.88
N GLU A 259 13.80 26.10 7.17
CA GLU A 259 12.69 25.57 6.36
C GLU A 259 13.18 24.63 5.24
N THR A 260 14.33 24.93 4.63
CA THR A 260 14.95 24.09 3.62
C THR A 260 15.37 22.74 4.20
N VAL A 261 15.90 22.72 5.43
CA VAL A 261 16.27 21.49 6.15
C VAL A 261 15.02 20.69 6.51
N ALA A 262 13.97 21.36 7.01
CA ALA A 262 12.68 20.72 7.30
C ALA A 262 12.09 20.07 6.04
N TYR A 263 12.14 20.76 4.90
CA TYR A 263 11.72 20.24 3.61
C TYR A 263 12.54 19.02 3.18
N GLY A 264 13.87 19.10 3.28
CA GLY A 264 14.75 17.97 2.99
C GLY A 264 14.48 16.74 3.85
N ILE A 265 14.25 16.93 5.16
CA ILE A 265 13.92 15.83 6.08
C ILE A 265 12.54 15.24 5.76
N GLY A 266 11.55 16.10 5.55
CA GLY A 266 10.17 15.71 5.24
C GLY A 266 10.07 14.83 4.00
N TRP A 267 10.82 15.12 2.95
CA TRP A 267 10.81 14.33 1.71
C TRP A 267 11.87 13.23 1.64
N GLY A 268 13.03 13.42 2.29
CA GLY A 268 14.16 12.50 2.17
C GLY A 268 14.11 11.32 3.13
N VAL A 269 13.69 11.53 4.39
CA VAL A 269 13.72 10.47 5.41
C VAL A 269 12.66 9.39 5.19
N PRO A 270 11.37 9.73 4.93
CA PRO A 270 10.31 8.74 4.68
C PRO A 270 10.65 7.65 3.64
N PRO A 271 11.08 7.97 2.40
CA PRO A 271 11.35 6.96 1.39
C PRO A 271 12.57 6.10 1.71
N LEU A 272 13.62 6.66 2.33
CA LEU A 272 14.78 5.89 2.79
C LEU A 272 14.37 4.88 3.86
N TRP A 273 13.54 5.32 4.80
CA TRP A 273 12.99 4.45 5.84
C TRP A 273 12.11 3.34 5.25
N ILE A 274 11.19 3.66 4.33
CA ILE A 274 10.35 2.67 3.64
C ILE A 274 11.23 1.64 2.93
N GLY A 275 12.22 2.09 2.15
CA GLY A 275 13.12 1.19 1.41
C GLY A 275 13.84 0.21 2.33
N LEU A 276 14.39 0.69 3.44
CA LEU A 276 15.05 -0.15 4.44
C LEU A 276 14.08 -1.17 5.07
N TRP A 277 12.88 -0.72 5.48
CA TRP A 277 11.89 -1.59 6.11
C TRP A 277 11.32 -2.64 5.13
N VAL A 278 11.18 -2.32 3.85
CA VAL A 278 10.80 -3.29 2.81
C VAL A 278 11.85 -4.39 2.70
N VAL A 279 13.14 -4.04 2.65
CA VAL A 279 14.23 -5.04 2.58
C VAL A 279 14.18 -5.96 3.79
N ILE A 280 14.09 -5.41 5.01
CA ILE A 280 13.99 -6.22 6.24
C ILE A 280 12.77 -7.15 6.18
N THR A 281 11.61 -6.64 5.75
CA THR A 281 10.36 -7.39 5.65
C THR A 281 10.46 -8.55 4.67
N ILE A 282 11.08 -8.35 3.50
CA ILE A 282 11.28 -9.40 2.50
C ILE A 282 12.04 -10.58 3.10
N TRP A 283 13.15 -10.29 3.80
CA TRP A 283 14.01 -11.32 4.38
C TRP A 283 13.29 -12.06 5.53
N TRP A 284 12.58 -11.32 6.38
CA TRP A 284 11.78 -11.89 7.46
C TRP A 284 10.70 -12.80 6.89
N VAL A 285 9.82 -12.29 6.03
CA VAL A 285 8.67 -13.04 5.49
C VAL A 285 9.13 -14.31 4.80
N GLN A 286 10.16 -14.24 3.95
CA GLN A 286 10.69 -15.44 3.29
C GLN A 286 11.18 -16.48 4.30
N SER A 287 11.84 -16.04 5.38
CA SER A 287 12.33 -16.94 6.43
C SER A 287 11.19 -17.55 7.24
N ALA A 288 10.16 -16.77 7.56
CA ALA A 288 8.99 -17.24 8.28
C ALA A 288 8.15 -18.23 7.46
N LEU A 289 7.96 -17.98 6.15
CA LEU A 289 7.27 -18.89 5.25
C LEU A 289 8.03 -20.21 5.03
N ARG A 290 9.37 -20.19 5.01
CA ARG A 290 10.18 -21.42 4.98
C ARG A 290 9.98 -22.25 6.25
N LYS A 291 10.11 -21.64 7.43
CA LYS A 291 9.88 -22.29 8.71
C LYS A 291 8.47 -22.87 8.82
N GLU A 292 7.48 -22.11 8.36
CA GLU A 292 6.10 -22.56 8.33
C GLU A 292 5.90 -23.80 7.45
N LYS A 293 6.51 -23.84 6.26
CA LYS A 293 6.46 -25.01 5.38
C LYS A 293 7.14 -26.22 6.02
N GLU A 294 8.31 -26.02 6.64
CA GLU A 294 9.05 -27.08 7.34
C GLU A 294 8.26 -27.66 8.50
N GLU A 295 7.69 -26.82 9.37
CA GLU A 295 6.87 -27.25 10.50
C GLU A 295 5.58 -27.95 10.06
N TRP A 296 4.97 -27.50 8.96
CA TRP A 296 3.80 -28.15 8.42
C TRP A 296 4.11 -29.56 7.91
N CYS A 297 5.26 -29.77 7.25
CA CYS A 297 5.66 -31.10 6.77
C CYS A 297 6.10 -32.04 7.89
N LYS A 298 6.48 -31.53 9.08
CA LYS A 298 6.75 -32.36 10.26
C LYS A 298 5.47 -32.89 10.91
N HIS A 299 4.38 -32.11 10.88
CA HIS A 299 3.11 -32.45 11.55
C HIS A 299 2.05 -33.02 10.60
N GLY A 300 2.13 -32.70 9.30
CA GLY A 300 1.32 -33.28 8.24
C GLY A 300 2.13 -34.34 7.51
N THR A 301 1.61 -35.56 7.45
CA THR A 301 2.24 -36.68 6.74
C THR A 301 2.45 -36.30 5.27
N ILE A 302 3.71 -36.04 4.90
CA ILE A 302 4.27 -35.85 3.54
C ILE A 302 4.26 -34.40 2.99
N CYS A 303 5.47 -33.86 2.90
CA CYS A 303 5.95 -32.88 1.92
C CYS A 303 6.08 -33.57 0.55
#